data_AF-A0A699IXX6-F1
#
_entry.id   AF-A0A699IXX6-F1
#
_cell.length_a   1.000
_cell.length_b   1.000
_cell.length_c   1.000
_cell.angle_alpha   90.00
_cell.angle_beta   90.00
_cell.angle_gamma   90.00
#
_symmetry.space_group_name_H-M   'P 1'
#
loop_
_entity.id
_entity.type
_entity.pdbx_description
1 polymer ?
#
loop_
_entity_poly.entity_id
_entity_poly.type
_entity_poly.pdbx_seq_one_letter_code
_entity_poly.pdbx_strand_id
1 'polypeptide(L)'
;MLKVLPWKGVVRFGKRWKLNPRYIGTFKVLSKAGGVAYRIELPQQLSRVHNTFYVSNLKKCLSDELLVIPLEELRVDDKLHFVEEQVEVIYREIKQMRRSHIPIIKVKWNSKRDPEFTWE
;
A
#
# COMPACT_ATOMS: atom_id res chain seq x y z
N MET A 1 1.98 2.94 -19.11
CA MET A 1 1.21 2.80 -17.85
C MET A 1 2.13 3.03 -16.66
N LEU A 2 1.67 3.76 -15.65
CA LEU A 2 2.45 4.07 -14.45
C LEU A 2 1.78 3.49 -13.20
N LYS A 3 2.60 3.05 -12.26
CA LYS A 3 2.21 2.61 -10.92
C LYS A 3 2.33 3.79 -9.97
N VAL A 4 1.34 3.99 -9.10
CA VAL A 4 1.38 5.05 -8.08
C VAL A 4 1.78 4.43 -6.74
N LEU A 5 2.76 5.04 -6.07
CA LEU A 5 3.08 4.65 -4.70
C LEU A 5 1.93 5.04 -3.76
N PRO A 6 1.60 4.19 -2.78
CA PRO A 6 0.74 4.57 -1.67
C PRO A 6 1.26 5.85 -1.06
N TRP A 7 0.32 6.74 -0.82
CA TRP A 7 0.58 8.05 -0.26
C TRP A 7 1.23 7.85 1.11
N LYS A 8 2.08 8.79 1.51
CA LYS A 8 2.80 8.73 2.77
C LYS A 8 1.79 8.75 3.93
N GLY A 9 1.34 7.59 4.39
CA GLY A 9 0.29 7.45 5.40
C GLY A 9 -0.63 6.26 5.14
N VAL A 10 -0.11 5.03 5.25
CA VAL A 10 -0.97 3.86 5.50
C VAL A 10 -1.02 3.73 7.02
N VAL A 11 -2.13 4.13 7.65
CA VAL A 11 -2.33 3.94 9.08
C VAL A 11 -2.72 2.48 9.30
N ARG A 12 -1.71 1.62 9.43
CA ARG A 12 -1.85 0.37 10.18
C ARG A 12 -1.51 0.68 11.62
N PHE A 13 -2.19 0.04 12.55
CA PHE A 13 -1.95 0.19 13.97
C PHE A 13 -0.43 0.32 14.27
N GLY A 14 0.00 1.50 14.70
CA GLY A 14 1.25 1.71 15.43
C GLY A 14 2.58 1.83 14.69
N LYS A 15 2.85 1.32 13.47
CA LYS A 15 4.23 1.39 12.90
C LYS A 15 4.33 1.52 11.36
N ARG A 16 5.31 2.32 10.93
CA ARG A 16 5.76 2.56 9.55
C ARG A 16 6.26 1.24 8.92
N TRP A 17 5.79 0.93 7.72
CA TRP A 17 6.11 -0.29 6.94
C TRP A 17 7.58 -0.75 7.02
N LYS A 18 7.77 -2.08 7.07
CA LYS A 18 9.02 -2.76 6.69
C LYS A 18 8.79 -3.68 5.47
N LEU A 19 9.63 -3.47 4.45
CA LEU A 19 10.14 -4.37 3.41
C LEU A 19 9.44 -4.61 2.05
N ASN A 20 8.19 -4.23 1.77
CA ASN A 20 7.72 -4.27 0.36
C ASN A 20 6.82 -3.08 -0.01
N PRO A 21 7.29 -2.13 -0.85
CA PRO A 21 6.43 -1.10 -1.39
C PRO A 21 5.41 -1.73 -2.36
N ARG A 22 4.15 -1.81 -1.94
CA ARG A 22 3.03 -2.15 -2.82
C ARG A 22 2.68 -0.94 -3.67
N TYR A 23 2.31 -1.15 -4.92
CA TYR A 23 1.88 -0.08 -5.80
C TYR A 23 0.38 -0.21 -6.07
N ILE A 24 -0.29 0.93 -6.23
CA ILE A 24 -1.72 0.96 -6.50
C ILE A 24 -1.92 0.96 -8.00
N GLY A 25 -2.59 -0.08 -8.49
CA GLY A 25 -3.04 -0.18 -9.87
C GLY A 25 -1.99 0.11 -10.94
N THR A 26 -2.47 0.14 -12.16
CA THR A 26 -1.76 0.73 -13.29
C THR A 26 -2.66 1.80 -13.85
N PHE A 27 -2.13 2.99 -14.02
CA PHE A 27 -2.90 4.12 -14.50
C PHE A 27 -2.33 4.66 -15.81
N LYS A 28 -3.21 5.24 -16.63
CA LYS A 28 -2.85 5.91 -17.87
C LYS A 28 -2.41 7.34 -17.56
N VAL A 29 -1.41 7.82 -18.29
CA VAL A 29 -0.95 9.21 -18.20
C VAL A 29 -1.80 10.03 -19.15
N LEU A 30 -2.49 11.04 -18.63
CA LEU A 30 -3.30 11.97 -19.42
C LEU A 30 -2.41 13.04 -20.05
N SER A 31 -1.54 13.65 -19.26
CA SER A 31 -0.62 14.68 -19.74
C SER A 31 0.58 14.85 -18.81
N LYS A 32 1.62 15.50 -19.30
CA LYS A 32 2.78 15.89 -18.48
C LYS A 32 2.54 17.29 -17.93
N ALA A 33 2.54 17.44 -16.61
CA ALA A 33 2.45 18.74 -15.94
C ALA A 33 3.87 19.27 -15.70
N GLY A 34 4.40 20.00 -16.69
CA GLY A 34 5.76 20.56 -16.65
C GLY A 34 6.87 19.51 -16.80
N GLY A 35 8.02 19.74 -16.17
CA GLY A 35 9.18 18.82 -16.24
C GLY A 35 9.11 17.65 -15.26
N VAL A 36 8.34 17.79 -14.18
CA VAL A 36 8.54 17.03 -12.93
C VAL A 36 7.30 16.28 -12.44
N ALA A 37 6.15 16.43 -13.11
CA ALA A 37 4.91 15.78 -12.72
C ALA A 37 4.12 15.24 -13.91
N TYR A 38 3.31 14.23 -13.66
CA TYR A 38 2.35 13.65 -14.61
C TYR A 38 0.93 13.78 -14.06
N ARG A 39 0.00 14.11 -14.95
CA ARG A 39 -1.44 13.95 -14.72
C ARG A 39 -1.84 12.54 -15.14
N ILE A 40 -2.53 11.85 -14.25
CA ILE A 40 -2.87 10.45 -14.38
C ILE A 40 -4.39 10.30 -14.36
N GLU A 41 -4.91 9.36 -15.13
CA GLU A 41 -6.32 9.00 -15.11
C GLU A 41 -6.60 8.19 -13.84
N LEU A 42 -7.24 8.84 -12.86
CA LEU A 42 -7.64 8.20 -11.62
C LEU A 42 -9.09 7.71 -11.70
N PRO A 43 -9.38 6.54 -11.13
CA PRO A 43 -10.73 6.00 -11.03
C PRO A 43 -11.55 6.77 -10.01
N GLN A 44 -12.88 6.66 -10.10
CA GLN A 44 -13.81 7.41 -9.25
C GLN A 44 -13.62 7.12 -7.74
N GLN A 45 -13.17 5.92 -7.38
CA GLN A 45 -12.82 5.54 -6.00
C GLN A 45 -11.69 6.41 -5.42
N LEU A 46 -10.83 6.97 -6.27
CA LEU A 46 -9.74 7.88 -5.92
C LEU A 46 -10.03 9.32 -6.35
N SER A 47 -11.29 9.69 -6.59
CA SER A 47 -11.68 11.05 -7.02
C SER A 47 -11.26 12.15 -6.04
N ARG A 48 -11.15 11.82 -4.75
CA ARG A 48 -10.67 12.73 -3.69
C ARG A 48 -9.17 12.98 -3.75
N VAL A 49 -8.44 12.14 -4.47
CA VAL A 49 -7.00 12.22 -4.63
C VAL A 49 -6.68 13.11 -5.83
N HIS A 50 -5.74 14.06 -5.67
CA HIS A 50 -5.26 14.85 -6.79
C HIS A 50 -4.63 13.96 -7.87
N ASN A 51 -5.07 14.14 -9.10
CA ASN A 51 -4.61 13.36 -10.25
C ASN A 51 -3.22 13.75 -10.76
N THR A 52 -2.54 14.71 -10.13
CA THR A 52 -1.22 15.18 -10.51
C THR A 52 -0.18 14.62 -9.53
N PHE A 53 0.74 13.82 -10.05
CA PHE A 53 1.76 13.12 -9.27
C PHE A 53 3.17 13.52 -9.71
N TYR A 54 4.05 13.74 -8.75
CA TYR A 54 5.47 13.95 -9.02
C TYR A 54 6.11 12.66 -9.54
N VAL A 55 7.09 12.77 -10.44
CA VAL A 55 7.75 11.61 -11.08
C VAL A 55 8.33 10.63 -10.06
N SER A 56 8.83 11.12 -8.92
CA SER A 56 9.34 10.27 -7.82
C SER A 56 8.29 9.38 -7.16
N ASN A 57 7.02 9.75 -7.24
CA ASN A 57 5.91 8.99 -6.66
C ASN A 57 5.37 7.93 -7.63
N LEU A 58 5.94 7.87 -8.83
CA LEU A 58 5.51 7.02 -9.91
C LEU A 58 6.60 6.01 -10.24
N LYS A 59 6.22 4.77 -10.49
CA LYS A 59 7.13 3.74 -11.00
C LYS A 59 6.64 3.24 -12.35
N LYS A 60 7.57 3.05 -13.29
CA LYS A 60 7.26 2.42 -14.57
C LYS A 60 6.78 0.99 -14.30
N CYS A 61 5.60 0.65 -14.79
CA CYS A 61 5.09 -0.71 -14.71
C CYS A 61 5.82 -1.58 -15.73
N LEU A 62 6.82 -2.33 -15.30
CA LEU A 62 7.44 -3.40 -16.08
C LEU A 62 6.86 -4.72 -15.55
N SER A 63 5.65 -5.06 -15.98
CA SER A 63 5.04 -6.41 -15.88
C SER A 63 4.96 -7.14 -14.52
N ASP A 64 5.43 -6.57 -13.41
CA ASP A 64 5.31 -7.17 -12.07
C ASP A 64 3.89 -6.99 -11.55
N GLU A 65 2.94 -7.76 -12.06
CA GLU A 65 1.54 -7.78 -11.63
C GLU A 65 1.39 -8.24 -10.17
N LEU A 66 2.38 -8.98 -9.66
CA LEU A 66 2.44 -9.48 -8.28
C LEU A 66 2.53 -8.37 -7.23
N LEU A 67 3.08 -7.20 -7.57
CA LEU A 67 3.23 -6.06 -6.64
C LEU A 67 2.13 -5.00 -6.77
N VAL A 68 1.16 -5.21 -7.67
CA VAL A 68 0.07 -4.27 -7.92
C VAL A 68 -1.16 -4.71 -7.15
N ILE A 69 -1.58 -3.90 -6.18
CA ILE A 69 -2.88 -4.09 -5.53
C ILE A 69 -3.96 -3.69 -6.56
N PRO A 70 -4.91 -4.59 -6.91
CA PRO A 70 -6.05 -4.22 -7.74
C PRO A 70 -6.87 -3.13 -7.06
N LEU A 71 -7.48 -2.28 -7.87
CA LEU A 71 -8.23 -1.15 -7.37
C LEU A 71 -9.50 -1.59 -6.62
N GLU A 72 -10.07 -2.73 -7.00
CA GLU A 72 -11.26 -3.33 -6.38
C GLU A 72 -11.00 -3.78 -4.92
N GLU A 73 -9.74 -3.97 -4.54
CA GLU A 73 -9.33 -4.33 -3.18
C GLU A 73 -9.05 -3.09 -2.30
N LEU A 74 -9.05 -1.91 -2.89
CA LEU A 74 -8.59 -0.70 -2.23
C LEU A 74 -9.71 -0.04 -1.41
N ARG A 75 -9.74 -0.31 -0.10
CA ARG A 75 -10.55 0.48 0.85
C ARG A 75 -9.78 1.72 1.28
N VAL A 76 -10.25 2.88 0.87
CA VAL A 76 -9.70 4.18 1.27
C VAL A 76 -10.67 4.83 2.25
N ASP A 77 -10.17 5.19 3.43
CA ASP A 77 -10.98 5.87 4.45
C ASP A 77 -11.24 7.35 4.08
N ASP A 78 -12.07 8.02 4.89
CA ASP A 78 -12.38 9.44 4.69
C ASP A 78 -11.17 10.39 4.85
N LYS A 79 -10.05 9.88 5.33
CA LYS A 79 -8.80 10.61 5.51
C LYS A 79 -7.75 10.20 4.46
N LEU A 80 -8.15 9.47 3.42
CA LEU A 80 -7.30 8.97 2.33
C LEU A 80 -6.25 7.93 2.77
N HIS A 81 -6.45 7.27 3.91
CA HIS A 81 -5.63 6.15 4.34
C HIS A 81 -6.11 4.85 3.72
N PHE A 82 -5.15 3.99 3.37
CA PHE A 82 -5.43 2.62 2.94
C PHE A 82 -5.75 1.78 4.17
N VAL A 83 -6.96 1.21 4.21
CA VAL A 83 -7.40 0.31 5.25
C VAL A 83 -7.24 -1.12 4.72
N GLU A 84 -6.16 -1.79 5.15
CA GLU A 84 -6.08 -3.25 5.00
C GLU A 84 -6.79 -3.91 6.19
N GLU A 85 -7.62 -4.90 5.88
CA GLU A 85 -8.40 -5.62 6.88
C GLU A 85 -7.58 -6.79 7.45
N GLN A 86 -7.39 -6.78 8.76
CA GLN A 86 -6.83 -7.91 9.50
C GLN A 86 -7.88 -9.01 9.60
N VAL A 87 -7.53 -10.23 9.18
CA VAL A 87 -8.43 -11.38 9.30
C VAL A 87 -8.28 -12.00 10.68
N GLU A 88 -7.05 -12.34 11.07
CA GLU A 88 -6.82 -13.15 12.26
C GLU A 88 -5.38 -13.03 12.75
N VAL A 89 -5.17 -13.15 14.07
CA VAL A 89 -3.85 -13.38 14.65
C VAL A 89 -3.61 -14.88 14.72
N ILE A 90 -2.70 -15.39 13.88
CA ILE A 90 -2.45 -16.83 13.75
C ILE A 90 -1.50 -17.34 14.83
N TYR A 91 -0.58 -16.47 15.27
CA TYR A 91 0.46 -16.89 16.18
C TYR A 91 0.89 -15.74 17.08
N ARG A 92 1.31 -16.08 18.30
CA ARG A 92 1.87 -15.13 19.27
C ARG A 92 3.15 -15.74 19.81
N GLU A 93 4.23 -15.00 19.73
CA GLU A 93 5.54 -15.37 20.24
C GLU A 93 6.03 -14.29 21.20
N ILE A 94 6.83 -14.66 22.20
CA ILE A 94 7.53 -13.70 23.03
C ILE A 94 9.00 -13.77 22.65
N LYS A 95 9.49 -12.72 22.00
CA LYS A 95 10.91 -12.62 21.68
C LYS A 95 11.66 -12.13 22.89
N GLN A 96 12.46 -13.02 23.47
CA GLN A 96 13.33 -12.70 24.58
C GLN A 96 14.60 -12.01 24.08
N MET A 97 14.82 -10.79 24.54
CA MET A 97 16.08 -10.07 24.40
C MET A 97 16.85 -10.10 25.73
N ARG A 98 18.08 -9.58 25.74
CA ARG A 98 18.95 -9.54 26.93
C ARG A 98 18.31 -8.89 28.17
N ARG A 99 17.34 -7.98 28.00
CA ARG A 99 16.71 -7.22 29.10
C ARG A 99 15.19 -7.06 28.98
N SER A 100 14.56 -7.60 27.95
CA SER A 100 13.14 -7.38 27.70
C SER A 100 12.50 -8.55 26.98
N HIS A 101 11.20 -8.67 27.17
CA HIS A 101 10.34 -9.62 26.49
C HIS A 101 9.38 -8.82 25.60
N ILE A 102 9.49 -9.00 24.30
CA ILE A 102 8.64 -8.30 23.34
C ILE A 102 7.65 -9.32 22.79
N PRO A 103 6.34 -9.19 23.08
CA PRO A 103 5.34 -9.99 22.40
C PRO A 103 5.31 -9.59 20.92
N ILE A 104 5.43 -10.57 20.04
CA ILE A 104 5.32 -10.43 18.59
C ILE A 104 4.16 -11.32 18.14
N ILE A 105 3.29 -10.81 17.28
CA ILE A 105 2.15 -11.54 16.74
C ILE A 105 2.30 -11.76 15.24
N LYS A 106 1.91 -12.94 14.75
CA LYS A 106 1.81 -13.20 13.31
C LYS A 106 0.38 -12.92 12.87
N VAL A 107 0.21 -11.90 12.04
CA VAL A 107 -1.09 -11.43 11.55
C VAL A 107 -1.34 -11.97 10.15
N LYS A 108 -2.55 -12.50 9.93
CA LYS A 108 -3.10 -12.84 8.62
C LYS A 108 -3.83 -11.63 8.05
N TRP A 109 -3.48 -11.24 6.82
CA TRP A 109 -4.15 -10.16 6.11
C TRP A 109 -5.19 -10.69 5.12
N ASN A 110 -6.27 -9.93 4.95
CA ASN A 110 -7.32 -10.26 3.99
C ASN A 110 -6.90 -9.80 2.60
N SER A 111 -6.11 -10.62 1.91
CA SER A 111 -5.82 -10.43 0.49
C SER A 111 -6.60 -11.47 -0.29
N LYS A 112 -7.35 -11.02 -1.32
CA LYS A 112 -8.12 -11.93 -2.19
C LYS A 112 -7.24 -12.79 -3.10
N ARG A 113 -5.94 -12.44 -3.20
CA ARG A 113 -4.97 -13.17 -4.05
C ARG A 113 -4.34 -14.34 -3.30
N ASP A 114 -3.82 -14.09 -2.11
CA ASP A 114 -3.23 -15.09 -1.22
C ASP A 114 -3.17 -14.55 0.21
N PRO A 115 -3.31 -15.40 1.26
CA PRO A 115 -3.13 -14.96 2.63
C PRO A 115 -1.69 -14.53 2.87
N GLU A 116 -1.49 -13.24 3.12
CA GLU A 116 -0.18 -12.71 3.48
C GLU A 116 -0.02 -12.72 4.99
N PHE A 117 1.19 -13.04 5.44
CA PHE A 117 1.52 -13.13 6.84
C PHE A 117 2.60 -12.12 7.20
N THR A 118 2.37 -11.32 8.23
CA THR A 118 3.41 -10.43 8.78
C THR A 118 3.57 -10.61 10.27
N TRP A 119 4.76 -10.32 10.78
CA TRP A 119 5.05 -10.27 12.21
C TRP A 119 4.95 -8.83 12.70
N GLU A 120 4.13 -8.58 13.72
CA GLU A 120 3.95 -7.29 14.40
C GLU A 120 4.45 -7.32 15.85
#